data_AF-A0A9D0HG97-F1
#
_entry.id   AF-A0A9D0HG97-F1
#
_cell.length_a   1.000
_cell.length_b   1.000
_cell.length_c   1.000
_cell.angle_alpha   90.00
_cell.angle_beta   90.00
_cell.angle_gamma   90.00
#
_symmetry.space_group_name_H-M   'P 1'
#
loop_
_entity.id
_entity.type
_entity.pdbx_description
1 polymer ?
#
loop_
_entity_poly.entity_id
_entity_poly.type
_entity_poly.pdbx_seq_one_letter_code
_entity_poly.pdbx_strand_id
1 'polypeptide(L)' 'MSTPPSPANAPAATTGARRGWVYLVGSGPGAPGLLTLRAAELLRSATFVWHDPDIDPAVLALAA' A
#
# COMPACT_ATOMS: atom_id res chain seq x y z
N MET A 1 4.36 13.07 5.30
CA MET A 1 4.89 12.27 6.41
C MET A 1 6.27 11.77 6.01
N SER A 2 7.29 12.18 6.77
CA SER A 2 8.66 11.70 6.60
C SER A 2 8.78 10.27 7.13
N THR A 3 9.24 9.38 6.25
CA THR A 3 9.90 8.06 6.42
C THR A 3 9.34 7.06 7.44
N PRO A 4 9.01 5.82 7.02
CA PRO A 4 9.35 4.66 7.83
C PRO A 4 10.87 4.40 7.77
N PRO A 5 11.59 4.16 8.88
CA PRO A 5 12.94 3.58 8.85
C PRO A 5 12.94 2.07 9.18
N SER A 6 14.12 1.46 9.04
CA SER A 6 14.35 0.06 8.65
C SER A 6 13.79 -1.06 9.55
N PRO A 7 13.48 -2.23 8.94
CA PRO A 7 13.37 -3.55 9.56
C PRO A 7 14.67 -3.94 10.27
N ALA A 8 14.58 -4.41 11.52
CA ALA A 8 15.72 -4.73 12.39
C ALA A 8 16.56 -5.97 11.96
N ASN A 9 16.47 -6.43 10.70
CA ASN A 9 17.14 -7.65 10.25
C ASN A 9 17.50 -7.68 8.74
N ALA A 10 17.76 -6.53 8.11
CA ALA A 10 18.16 -6.50 6.69
C ALA A 10 19.69 -6.60 6.51
N PRO A 11 20.21 -7.59 5.75
CA PRO A 11 21.64 -7.76 5.54
C PRO A 11 22.25 -6.61 4.70
N ALA A 12 23.57 -6.49 4.80
CA ALA A 12 24.38 -5.36 4.34
C ALA A 12 24.11 -4.91 2.90
N ALA A 13 24.02 -3.60 2.73
CA ALA A 13 23.73 -2.90 1.48
C ALA A 13 24.75 -3.22 0.38
N THR A 14 24.25 -3.72 -0.75
CA THR A 14 24.97 -3.74 -2.04
C THR A 14 24.25 -2.78 -2.98
N THR A 15 25.01 -1.81 -3.52
CA THR A 15 24.68 -0.82 -4.58
C THR A 15 23.38 -0.05 -4.38
N GLY A 16 23.45 1.29 -4.32
CA GLY A 16 22.35 2.22 -4.00
C GLY A 16 21.04 2.04 -4.79
N ALA A 17 20.29 1.00 -4.48
CA ALA A 17 18.93 0.81 -4.92
C ALA A 17 18.07 1.84 -4.18
N ARG A 18 17.35 2.67 -4.92
CA ARG A 18 16.35 3.58 -4.33
C ARG A 18 15.38 2.72 -3.53
N ARG A 19 15.32 2.92 -2.21
CA ARG A 19 14.40 2.19 -1.33
C ARG A 19 12.97 2.54 -1.71
N GLY A 20 12.22 1.54 -2.16
CA GLY A 20 10.78 1.62 -2.35
C GLY A 20 10.03 1.15 -1.10
N TRP A 21 8.75 1.50 -1.01
CA TRP A 21 7.85 1.06 0.06
C TRP A 21 6.73 0.21 -0.52
N VAL A 22 6.45 -0.91 0.14
CA VAL A 22 5.30 -1.77 -0.17
C VAL A 22 4.44 -1.82 1.08
N TYR A 23 3.15 -1.57 0.90
CA TYR A 23 2.14 -1.69 1.94
C TYR A 23 1.20 -2.83 1.56
N LEU A 24 1.03 -3.80 2.47
CA LEU A 24 -0.02 -4.80 2.36
C LEU A 24 -1.26 -4.24 3.05
N VAL A 25 -2.35 -4.14 2.29
CA VAL A 25 -3.58 -3.49 2.71
C VAL A 25 -4.72 -4.48 2.50
N GLY A 26 -5.51 -4.72 3.54
CA GLY A 26 -6.77 -5.44 3.40
C GLY A 26 -7.82 -4.54 2.75
N SER A 27 -8.48 -5.02 1.70
CA SER A 27 -9.57 -4.35 1.00
C SER A 27 -10.90 -4.32 1.78
N GLY A 28 -10.98 -5.10 2.87
CA GLY A 28 -12.24 -5.35 3.56
C GLY A 28 -13.19 -6.22 2.72
N PRO A 29 -14.48 -6.31 3.09
CA PRO A 29 -15.44 -7.18 2.42
C PRO A 29 -16.03 -6.59 1.12
N GLY A 30 -15.53 -5.45 0.64
CA GLY A 30 -15.88 -4.87 -0.66
C GLY A 30 -16.41 -3.42 -0.61
N ALA A 31 -17.09 -3.00 0.46
CA ALA A 31 -17.58 -1.62 0.53
C ALA A 31 -16.45 -0.62 0.90
N PRO A 32 -16.25 0.48 0.14
CA PRO A 32 -15.16 1.44 0.42
C PRO A 32 -15.20 2.07 1.81
N GLY A 33 -16.40 2.29 2.35
CA GLY A 33 -16.59 2.84 3.69
C GLY A 33 -16.13 1.91 4.83
N LEU A 34 -15.79 0.66 4.53
CA LEU A 34 -15.26 -0.31 5.49
C LEU A 34 -13.73 -0.39 5.48
N LEU A 35 -13.06 0.37 4.59
CA LEU A 35 -11.63 0.53 4.65
C LEU A 35 -11.24 1.33 5.89
N THR A 36 -10.10 0.97 6.49
CA THR A 36 -9.48 1.86 7.47
C THR A 36 -9.11 3.18 6.80
N LEU A 37 -9.09 4.27 7.58
CA LEU A 37 -8.66 5.58 7.08
C LEU A 37 -7.26 5.49 6.45
N ARG A 38 -6.37 4.70 7.07
CA ARG A 38 -5.01 4.52 6.56
C ARG A 38 -4.96 3.77 5.23
N ALA A 39 -5.79 2.74 5.05
CA ALA A 39 -5.90 2.03 3.78
C ALA A 39 -6.35 2.98 2.66
N ALA A 40 -7.38 3.77 2.92
CA ALA A 40 -7.89 4.73 1.95
C ALA A 40 -6.85 5.82 1.59
N GLU A 41 -6.07 6.30 2.57
CA GLU A 41 -4.95 7.23 2.32
C GLU A 41 -3.84 6.60 1.47
N LEU A 42 -3.49 5.35 1.75
CA LEU A 42 -2.46 4.63 1.00
C LEU A 42 -2.90 4.41 -0.44
N LEU A 43 -4.14 3.97 -0.68
CA LEU A 43 -4.68 3.80 -2.03
C LEU A 43 -4.63 5.11 -2.83
N ARG A 44 -5.08 6.22 -2.24
CA ARG A 44 -5.04 7.56 -2.89
C ARG A 44 -3.64 8.09 -3.19
N SER A 45 -2.60 7.58 -2.52
CA SER A 45 -1.22 8.07 -2.67
C SER A 45 -0.29 7.06 -3.32
N ALA A 46 -0.77 5.85 -3.60
CA ALA A 46 0.01 4.78 -4.18
C ALA A 46 0.36 5.10 -5.64
N THR A 47 1.62 4.97 -5.99
CA THR A 47 2.08 5.09 -7.38
C THR A 47 1.71 3.86 -8.22
N PHE A 48 1.53 2.72 -7.55
CA PHE A 48 1.17 1.45 -8.17
C PHE A 48 0.37 0.62 -7.17
N VAL A 49 -0.73 0.03 -7.65
CA VAL A 49 -1.58 -0.86 -6.86
C VAL A 49 -1.64 -2.21 -7.55
N TRP A 50 -1.18 -3.25 -6.84
CA TRP A 50 -1.39 -4.65 -7.19
C TRP A 50 -2.53 -5.17 -6.32
N HIS A 51 -3.52 -5.82 -6.93
CA HIS A 51 -4.69 -6.34 -6.22
C HIS A 51 -5.12 -7.70 -6.77
N ASP A 52 -5.97 -8.40 -6.01
CA ASP A 52 -6.60 -9.64 -6.45
C ASP A 52 -7.78 -9.38 -7.41
N PRO A 53 -8.15 -10.34 -8.28
CA PRO A 53 -9.23 -10.15 -9.25
C PRO A 53 -10.61 -9.84 -8.63
N ASP A 54 -10.87 -10.35 -7.43
CA ASP A 54 -12.19 -10.29 -6.79
C ASP A 54 -12.40 -9.04 -5.93
N ILE A 55 -11.49 -8.06 -5.99
CA ILE A 55 -11.67 -6.79 -5.29
C ILE A 55 -12.79 -5.98 -5.94
N ASP A 56 -13.70 -5.47 -5.11
CA ASP A 56 -14.79 -4.61 -5.55
C ASP A 56 -14.25 -3.36 -6.29
N PRO A 57 -14.74 -3.04 -7.50
CA PRO A 57 -14.28 -1.90 -8.28
C PRO A 57 -14.39 -0.56 -7.54
N ALA A 58 -15.34 -0.40 -6.61
CA ALA A 58 -15.49 0.81 -5.83
C ALA A 58 -14.32 1.04 -4.87
N VAL A 59 -13.66 -0.03 -4.39
CA VAL A 59 -12.42 0.09 -3.59
C VAL A 59 -11.26 0.54 -4.47
N LEU A 60 -11.15 -0.03 -5.68
CA LEU A 60 -10.10 0.33 -6.63
C LEU A 60 -10.23 1.77 -7.15
N ALA A 61 -11.46 2.29 -7.21
CA ALA A 61 -11.72 3.68 -7.59
C ALA A 61 -11.07 4.71 -6.64
N LEU A 62 -10.66 4.30 -5.42
CA LEU A 62 -9.92 5.16 -4.50
C LEU A 62 -8.43 5.34 -4.88
N ALA A 63 -7.91 4.50 -5.77
CA ALA A 63 -6.54 4.56 -6.26
C ALA A 63 -6.41 5.28 -7.63
N ALA A 64 -7.52 5.81 -8.14
CA ALA A 64 -7.60 6.54 -9.41
C ALA A 64 -7.15 8.00 -9.29
#